data_AF-A0AAN5D9Y3-F1
#
_entry.id   AF-A0AAN5D9Y3-F1
#
_cell.length_a   1.000
_cell.length_b   1.000
_cell.length_c   1.000
_cell.angle_alpha   90.00
_cell.angle_beta   90.00
_cell.angle_gamma   90.00
#
_symmetry.space_group_name_H-M   'P 1'
#
loop_
_entity.id
_entity.type
_entity.pdbx_description
1 polymer ?
#
loop_
_entity_poly.entity_id
_entity_poly.type
_entity_poly.pdbx_seq_one_letter_code
_entity_poly.pdbx_strand_id
1 'polypeptide(L)'
;QMATLAQKALLGLSIVLILAGIILTSAGVFSPAWQIVAIREFRAEHQHGLWWDCIRAETHVVSVGEFYGEAPLHCMYKFDNSAEQVIENTLNNIDEDGAAGESEHHKFWAWHKAILFFIISSILLAFISICTGICAPIFPPTAFCFAISLFIAMIFSFIADGIFFLAANRVDNRFVQGMVGTYEQSIGYAFYMHLLGTLCFLFAFICAMTTTYKFISGSEESRSSSDLHFRGVPMVREEPLLDKPYPPYSSQQIHYGSQQGSYRPSPASAYRPTYRETSA
;
A
#
# COMPACT_ATOMS: atom_id res chain seq x y z
N GLN A 1 -14.75 -18.94 14.07
CA GLN A 1 -13.51 -19.65 13.72
C GLN A 1 -12.35 -18.88 14.32
N MET A 2 -11.60 -19.43 15.29
CA MET A 2 -10.42 -18.74 15.83
C MET A 2 -9.24 -18.91 14.86
N ALA A 3 -8.68 -17.80 14.36
CA ALA A 3 -7.45 -17.85 13.58
C ALA A 3 -6.31 -18.47 14.40
N THR A 4 -5.59 -19.42 13.80
CA THR A 4 -4.43 -20.07 14.43
C THR A 4 -3.35 -19.04 14.76
N LEU A 5 -2.53 -19.30 15.79
CA LEU A 5 -1.41 -18.42 16.17
C LEU A 5 -0.50 -18.12 14.97
N ALA A 6 -0.26 -19.12 14.11
CA ALA A 6 0.53 -18.98 12.89
C ALA A 6 -0.08 -18.00 11.88
N GLN A 7 -1.40 -18.03 11.66
CA GLN A 7 -2.08 -17.09 10.76
C GLN A 7 -1.99 -15.65 11.27
N LYS A 8 -2.17 -15.45 12.58
CA LYS A 8 -2.03 -14.12 13.19
C LYS A 8 -0.60 -13.60 13.09
N ALA A 9 0.39 -14.48 13.28
CA ALA A 9 1.80 -14.13 13.15
C ALA A 9 2.18 -13.76 11.70
N LEU A 10 1.72 -14.53 10.71
CA LEU A 10 1.97 -14.24 9.28
C LEU A 10 1.30 -12.94 8.83
N LEU A 11 0.06 -12.68 9.27
CA LEU A 11 -0.63 -11.43 9.01
C LEU A 11 0.10 -10.24 9.65
N GLY A 12 0.49 -10.36 10.92
CA GLY A 12 1.26 -9.33 11.63
C GLY A 12 2.60 -9.05 10.97
N LEU A 13 3.34 -10.10 10.58
CA LEU A 13 4.60 -9.98 9.84
C LEU A 13 4.40 -9.26 8.50
N SER A 14 3.36 -9.62 7.75
CA SER A 14 3.03 -8.96 6.48
C SER A 14 2.77 -7.46 6.70
N ILE A 15 1.96 -7.08 7.70
CA ILE A 15 1.68 -5.66 8.01
C ILE A 15 2.97 -4.90 8.36
N VAL A 16 3.85 -5.49 9.19
CA VAL A 16 5.15 -4.86 9.54
C VAL A 16 6.02 -4.68 8.31
N LEU A 17 6.08 -5.65 7.41
CA LEU A 17 6.82 -5.56 6.15
C LEU A 17 6.24 -4.49 5.22
N ILE A 18 4.91 -4.34 5.15
CA ILE A 18 4.27 -3.27 4.36
C ILE A 18 4.61 -1.90 4.94
N LEU A 19 4.58 -1.74 6.27
CA LEU A 19 4.98 -0.49 6.93
C LEU A 19 6.44 -0.13 6.64
N ALA A 20 7.35 -1.11 6.77
CA ALA A 20 8.76 -0.92 6.41
C ALA A 20 8.91 -0.54 4.93
N GLY A 21 8.17 -1.22 4.05
CA GLY A 21 8.11 -0.91 2.62
C GLY A 21 7.69 0.54 2.35
N ILE A 22 6.59 0.99 2.94
CA ILE A 22 6.10 2.37 2.79
C ILE A 22 7.15 3.39 3.26
N ILE A 23 7.80 3.15 4.40
CA ILE A 23 8.83 4.04 4.94
C ILE A 23 10.02 4.11 3.98
N LEU A 24 10.52 2.97 3.50
CA LEU A 24 11.65 2.88 2.60
C LEU A 24 11.35 3.52 1.23
N THR A 25 10.19 3.25 0.64
CA THR A 25 9.77 3.86 -0.63
C THR A 25 9.57 5.36 -0.49
N SER A 26 9.01 5.82 0.63
CA SER A 26 8.88 7.25 0.92
C SER A 26 10.26 7.89 1.06
N ALA A 27 11.18 7.30 1.83
CA ALA A 27 12.55 7.78 1.97
C ALA A 27 13.29 7.85 0.62
N GLY A 28 13.06 6.89 -0.29
CA GLY A 28 13.55 6.94 -1.65
C GLY A 28 12.99 8.12 -2.45
N VAL A 29 11.66 8.29 -2.47
CA VAL A 29 11.01 9.41 -3.21
C VAL A 29 11.45 10.78 -2.70
N PHE A 30 11.57 10.92 -1.38
CA PHE A 30 12.05 12.14 -0.72
C PHE A 30 13.57 12.19 -0.58
N SER A 31 14.34 11.50 -1.44
CA SER A 31 15.80 11.61 -1.47
C SER A 31 16.26 12.18 -2.82
N PRO A 32 17.24 13.10 -2.83
CA PRO A 32 17.84 13.64 -4.05
C PRO A 32 18.79 12.70 -4.76
N ALA A 33 19.15 11.57 -4.16
CA ALA A 33 20.24 10.74 -4.65
C ALA A 33 19.74 9.54 -5.46
N TRP A 34 18.90 9.76 -6.48
CA TRP A 34 18.53 8.69 -7.42
C TRP A 34 19.64 8.47 -8.44
N GLN A 35 20.23 9.56 -8.95
CA GLN A 35 21.47 9.53 -9.71
C GLN A 35 22.45 10.54 -9.12
N ILE A 36 23.73 10.21 -9.13
CA ILE A 36 24.80 11.06 -8.60
C ILE A 36 25.89 11.20 -9.65
N VAL A 37 26.32 12.43 -9.90
CA VAL A 37 27.42 12.74 -10.80
C VAL A 37 28.36 13.74 -10.14
N ALA A 38 29.66 13.51 -10.30
CA ALA A 38 30.71 14.41 -9.82
C ALA A 38 31.36 15.09 -11.02
N ILE A 39 31.14 16.40 -11.16
CA ILE A 39 31.64 17.18 -12.28
C ILE A 39 32.94 17.86 -11.83
N ARG A 40 34.05 17.42 -12.43
CA ARG A 40 35.39 17.84 -11.96
C ARG A 40 35.74 19.27 -12.35
N GLU A 41 35.16 19.81 -13.43
CA GLU A 41 35.38 21.20 -13.85
C GLU A 41 34.84 22.19 -12.83
N PHE A 42 33.63 21.92 -12.30
CA PHE A 42 32.97 22.79 -11.33
C PHE A 42 33.26 22.42 -9.88
N ARG A 43 33.98 21.31 -9.65
CA ARG A 43 34.24 20.76 -8.31
C ARG A 43 32.94 20.66 -7.51
N ALA A 44 31.94 20.03 -8.12
CA ALA A 44 30.63 19.90 -7.51
C ALA A 44 30.07 18.50 -7.75
N GLU A 45 29.40 17.98 -6.73
CA GLU A 45 28.59 16.78 -6.77
C GLU A 45 27.13 17.18 -6.98
N HIS A 46 26.53 16.61 -8.02
CA HIS A 46 25.13 16.84 -8.39
C HIS A 46 24.35 15.56 -8.09
N GLN A 47 23.30 15.71 -7.31
CA GLN A 47 22.38 14.65 -6.91
C GLN A 47 21.03 14.92 -7.57
N HIS A 48 20.66 14.04 -8.50
CA HIS A 48 19.39 14.11 -9.21
C HIS A 48 18.35 13.24 -8.55
N GLY A 49 17.32 13.87 -8.00
CA GLY A 49 16.14 13.20 -7.46
C GLY A 49 15.03 13.11 -8.49
N LEU A 50 13.90 12.51 -8.12
CA LEU A 50 12.75 12.37 -9.02
C LEU A 50 12.06 13.71 -9.37
N TRP A 51 12.12 14.68 -8.47
CA TRP A 51 11.34 15.92 -8.50
C TRP A 51 12.07 17.14 -7.94
N TRP A 52 13.29 16.93 -7.43
CA TRP A 52 14.21 17.97 -7.05
C TRP A 52 15.63 17.54 -7.46
N ASP A 53 16.54 18.50 -7.54
CA ASP A 53 17.97 18.29 -7.74
C ASP A 53 18.71 19.03 -6.63
N CYS A 54 19.82 18.47 -6.18
CA CYS A 54 20.66 19.11 -5.17
C CYS A 54 22.11 19.16 -5.63
N ILE A 55 22.79 20.26 -5.30
CA ILE A 55 24.18 20.51 -5.66
C ILE A 55 25.00 20.67 -4.37
N ARG A 56 26.18 20.07 -4.35
CA ARG A 56 27.16 20.15 -3.28
C ARG A 56 28.50 20.57 -3.86
N ALA A 57 29.04 21.71 -3.45
CA ALA A 57 30.40 22.10 -3.83
C ALA A 57 31.44 21.30 -3.03
N GLU A 58 32.45 20.72 -3.69
CA GLU A 58 33.57 20.06 -3.05
C GLU A 58 34.57 21.11 -2.53
N THR A 59 34.66 21.27 -1.21
CA THR A 59 35.58 22.21 -0.55
C THR A 59 36.96 21.57 -0.31
N HIS A 60 37.86 21.64 -1.29
CA HIS A 60 39.28 21.36 -1.08
C HIS A 60 40.16 22.56 -1.41
N VAL A 61 40.05 23.62 -0.60
CA VAL A 61 41.09 24.63 -0.49
C VAL A 61 41.53 24.75 0.97
N VAL A 62 42.81 24.45 1.17
CA VAL A 62 43.59 24.43 2.41
C VAL A 62 43.28 25.60 3.34
N SER A 63 42.37 25.40 4.29
CA SER A 63 42.36 26.17 5.54
C SER A 63 42.25 25.18 6.69
N VAL A 64 43.20 25.28 7.64
CA VAL A 64 43.46 24.27 8.68
C VAL A 64 42.35 24.22 9.74
N GLY A 65 41.20 24.88 9.53
CA GLY A 65 40.15 25.10 10.51
C GLY A 65 38.80 24.43 10.26
N GLU A 66 38.54 23.85 9.07
CA GLU A 66 37.19 23.41 8.67
C GLU A 66 37.13 21.92 8.30
N PHE A 67 37.82 21.08 9.08
CA PHE A 67 38.00 19.64 8.83
C PHE A 67 36.74 18.76 8.98
N TYR A 68 35.57 19.33 9.30
CA TYR A 68 34.34 18.56 9.55
C TYR A 68 33.06 19.17 8.92
N GLY A 69 33.16 20.25 8.14
CA GLY A 69 32.01 20.86 7.50
C GLY A 69 31.83 20.34 6.09
N GLU A 70 30.97 19.34 5.87
CA GLU A 70 30.46 19.08 4.52
C GLU A 70 29.75 20.35 4.02
N ALA A 71 30.04 20.77 2.79
CA ALA A 71 29.38 21.94 2.20
C ALA A 71 27.85 21.72 2.20
N PRO A 72 27.06 22.78 2.50
CA PRO A 72 25.61 22.65 2.57
C PRO A 72 25.03 22.23 1.21
N LEU A 73 24.08 21.29 1.24
CA LEU A 73 23.38 20.81 0.06
C LEU A 73 22.38 21.87 -0.39
N HIS A 74 22.54 22.41 -1.60
CA HIS A 74 21.60 23.39 -2.16
C HIS A 74 20.62 22.68 -3.10
N CYS A 75 19.35 22.61 -2.71
CA CYS A 75 18.32 21.88 -3.44
C CYS A 75 17.33 22.80 -4.17
N MET A 76 16.96 22.43 -5.38
CA MET A 76 15.98 23.12 -6.23
C MET A 76 14.95 22.14 -6.78
N TYR A 77 13.72 22.59 -7.00
CA TYR A 77 12.65 21.76 -7.55
C TYR A 77 12.65 21.74 -9.07
N LYS A 78 12.42 20.58 -9.69
CA LYS A 78 12.34 20.42 -11.16
C LYS A 78 11.13 21.10 -11.80
N PHE A 79 10.13 21.48 -11.00
CA PHE A 79 8.88 22.10 -11.46
C PHE A 79 8.87 23.64 -11.30
N ASP A 80 10.00 24.25 -10.91
CA ASP A 80 10.11 25.69 -10.80
C ASP A 80 10.35 26.33 -12.17
N ASN A 81 9.32 27.00 -12.71
CA ASN A 81 9.37 27.69 -14.00
C ASN A 81 10.43 28.81 -14.05
N SER A 82 10.83 29.36 -12.89
CA SER A 82 11.88 30.39 -12.84
C SER A 82 13.27 29.81 -13.10
N ALA A 83 13.51 28.55 -12.70
CA ALA A 83 14.71 27.81 -13.04
C ALA A 83 14.69 27.37 -14.51
N GLU A 84 13.54 26.95 -15.03
CA GLU A 84 13.36 26.57 -16.43
C GLU A 84 13.64 27.75 -17.38
N GLN A 85 13.15 28.96 -17.07
CA GLN A 85 13.41 30.16 -17.88
C GLN A 85 14.87 30.62 -17.86
N VAL A 86 15.57 30.49 -16.72
CA VAL A 86 17.01 30.79 -16.65
C VAL A 86 17.80 29.76 -17.46
N ILE A 87 17.39 28.48 -17.41
CA ILE A 87 17.99 27.40 -18.20
C ILE A 87 17.76 27.61 -19.70
N GLU A 88 16.54 27.93 -20.15
CA GLU A 88 16.23 28.20 -21.57
C GLU A 88 16.93 29.45 -22.12
N ASN A 89 16.99 30.54 -21.35
CA ASN A 89 17.74 31.74 -21.75
C ASN A 89 19.25 31.50 -21.81
N THR A 90 19.77 30.62 -20.95
CA THR A 90 21.15 30.18 -21.07
C THR A 90 21.26 29.35 -22.35
N LEU A 91 20.46 28.28 -22.54
CA LEU A 91 20.49 27.34 -23.69
C LEU A 91 20.47 28.01 -25.06
N ASN A 92 19.66 29.06 -25.24
CA ASN A 92 19.55 29.78 -26.51
C ASN A 92 20.81 30.60 -26.88
N ASN A 93 21.78 30.75 -25.97
CA ASN A 93 23.08 31.36 -26.21
C ASN A 93 24.25 30.35 -26.25
N ILE A 94 24.00 29.03 -26.11
CA ILE A 94 25.05 28.02 -25.84
C ILE A 94 25.40 27.19 -27.08
N ASP A 95 26.08 27.80 -28.03
CA ASP A 95 26.91 27.02 -28.97
C ASP A 95 28.31 26.72 -28.37
N GLU A 96 28.56 27.04 -27.08
CA GLU A 96 29.94 27.11 -26.54
C GLU A 96 30.21 26.40 -25.18
N ASP A 97 29.23 26.10 -24.32
CA ASP A 97 29.51 25.59 -22.97
C ASP A 97 28.84 24.24 -22.65
N GLY A 98 29.63 23.28 -22.16
CA GLY A 98 29.12 22.00 -21.66
C GLY A 98 28.24 22.07 -20.39
N ALA A 99 27.80 23.27 -19.98
CA ALA A 99 26.70 23.42 -19.02
C ALA A 99 25.32 23.08 -19.64
N ALA A 100 25.20 23.06 -20.98
CA ALA A 100 23.95 22.74 -21.66
C ALA A 100 23.47 21.30 -21.40
N GLY A 101 24.39 20.31 -21.42
CA GLY A 101 24.03 18.89 -21.22
C GLY A 101 23.56 18.57 -19.80
N GLU A 102 24.10 19.29 -18.81
CA GLU A 102 23.68 19.18 -17.41
C GLU A 102 22.30 19.82 -17.18
N SER A 103 22.03 20.94 -17.84
CA SER A 103 20.76 21.66 -17.70
C SER A 103 19.53 20.85 -18.17
N GLU A 104 19.70 19.95 -19.14
CA GLU A 104 18.65 19.03 -19.60
C GLU A 104 18.19 18.06 -18.50
N HIS A 105 19.03 17.77 -17.51
CA HIS A 105 18.71 16.85 -16.42
C HIS A 105 17.86 17.51 -15.32
N HIS A 106 17.82 18.85 -15.25
CA HIS A 106 16.93 19.59 -14.37
C HIS A 106 15.48 19.63 -14.86
N LYS A 107 15.23 19.29 -16.14
CA LYS A 107 13.88 19.28 -16.70
C LYS A 107 13.04 18.14 -16.14
N PHE A 108 11.77 18.43 -15.87
CA PHE A 108 10.81 17.43 -15.39
C PHE A 108 10.25 16.58 -16.54
N TRP A 109 11.06 15.64 -17.01
CA TRP A 109 10.73 14.73 -18.12
C TRP A 109 9.51 13.82 -17.85
N ALA A 110 8.93 13.30 -18.94
CA ALA A 110 7.78 12.39 -18.89
C ALA A 110 8.04 11.12 -18.07
N TRP A 111 9.27 10.60 -18.09
CA TRP A 111 9.63 9.40 -17.33
C TRP A 111 9.68 9.66 -15.82
N HIS A 112 10.16 10.83 -15.37
CA HIS A 112 10.08 11.25 -13.96
C HIS A 112 8.62 11.30 -13.48
N LYS A 113 7.74 11.92 -14.28
CA LYS A 113 6.29 12.00 -14.01
C LYS A 113 5.67 10.61 -13.90
N ALA A 114 6.02 9.70 -14.81
CA ALA A 114 5.53 8.33 -14.81
C ALA A 114 5.97 7.56 -13.55
N ILE A 115 7.25 7.64 -13.18
CA ILE A 115 7.78 7.00 -11.97
C ILE A 115 7.04 7.53 -10.73
N LEU A 116 6.94 8.85 -10.56
CA LEU A 116 6.26 9.44 -9.41
C LEU A 116 4.79 9.01 -9.32
N PHE A 117 4.08 8.95 -10.45
CA PHE A 117 2.72 8.45 -10.50
C PHE A 117 2.62 7.00 -10.00
N PHE A 118 3.50 6.12 -10.46
CA PHE A 118 3.52 4.72 -10.02
C PHE A 118 3.88 4.58 -8.55
N ILE A 119 4.88 5.33 -8.04
CA ILE A 119 5.28 5.25 -6.63
C ILE A 119 4.18 5.78 -5.71
N ILE A 120 3.59 6.94 -6.00
CA ILE A 120 2.50 7.51 -5.19
C ILE A 120 1.30 6.56 -5.19
N SER A 121 0.92 6.04 -6.36
CA SER A 121 -0.18 5.07 -6.47
C SER A 121 0.13 3.79 -5.69
N SER A 122 1.38 3.31 -5.73
CA SER A 122 1.82 2.15 -4.94
C SER A 122 1.70 2.39 -3.43
N ILE A 123 2.19 3.52 -2.92
CA ILE A 123 2.11 3.86 -1.50
C ILE A 123 0.65 3.97 -1.04
N LEU A 124 -0.23 4.59 -1.84
CA LEU A 124 -1.66 4.69 -1.52
C LEU A 124 -2.33 3.30 -1.47
N LEU A 125 -2.03 2.43 -2.42
CA LEU A 125 -2.55 1.06 -2.44
C LEU A 125 -2.00 0.22 -1.27
N ALA A 126 -0.72 0.40 -0.91
CA ALA A 126 -0.12 -0.24 0.26
C ALA A 126 -0.78 0.23 1.57
N PHE A 127 -1.13 1.50 1.67
CA PHE A 127 -1.89 2.03 2.80
C PHE A 127 -3.31 1.44 2.88
N ILE A 128 -4.03 1.36 1.75
CA ILE A 128 -5.34 0.69 1.66
C ILE A 128 -5.21 -0.79 2.07
N SER A 129 -4.12 -1.45 1.68
CA SER A 129 -3.83 -2.81 2.10
C SER A 129 -3.74 -2.92 3.62
N ILE A 130 -2.97 -2.06 4.29
CA ILE A 130 -2.91 -2.07 5.77
C ILE A 130 -4.29 -1.91 6.40
N CYS A 131 -5.09 -0.93 5.94
CA CYS A 131 -6.43 -0.68 6.44
C CYS A 131 -7.35 -1.91 6.29
N THR A 132 -7.30 -2.58 5.15
CA THR A 132 -8.11 -3.79 4.88
C THR A 132 -7.58 -5.03 5.60
N GLY A 133 -6.27 -5.13 5.81
CA GLY A 133 -5.60 -6.20 6.55
C GLY A 133 -5.91 -6.19 8.05
N ILE A 134 -5.96 -5.01 8.67
CA ILE A 134 -6.36 -4.85 10.09
C ILE A 134 -7.83 -5.28 10.29
N CYS A 135 -8.70 -5.03 9.31
CA CYS A 135 -10.12 -5.40 9.35
C CYS A 135 -10.39 -6.88 8.99
N ALA A 136 -9.41 -7.61 8.44
CA ALA A 136 -9.56 -8.99 7.97
C ALA A 136 -10.08 -10.00 9.02
N PRO A 137 -9.72 -9.90 10.32
CA PRO A 137 -10.27 -10.80 11.34
C PRO A 137 -11.77 -10.60 11.61
N ILE A 138 -12.31 -9.41 11.28
CA ILE A 138 -13.71 -9.02 11.56
C ILE A 138 -14.59 -9.34 10.34
N PHE A 139 -14.08 -9.12 9.12
CA PHE A 139 -14.83 -9.28 7.89
C PHE A 139 -14.01 -10.03 6.83
N PRO A 140 -14.26 -11.34 6.59
CA PRO A 140 -13.44 -12.17 5.71
C PRO A 140 -13.21 -11.64 4.28
N PRO A 141 -14.18 -10.96 3.61
CA PRO A 141 -13.92 -10.41 2.29
C PRO A 141 -12.84 -9.33 2.23
N THR A 142 -12.51 -8.64 3.34
CA THR A 142 -11.39 -7.67 3.33
C THR A 142 -10.03 -8.35 3.20
N ALA A 143 -9.90 -9.65 3.47
CA ALA A 143 -8.66 -10.40 3.23
C ALA A 143 -8.31 -10.48 1.73
N PHE A 144 -9.33 -10.55 0.85
CA PHE A 144 -9.12 -10.49 -0.59
C PHE A 144 -8.72 -9.07 -1.03
N CYS A 145 -9.39 -8.04 -0.50
CA CYS A 145 -9.01 -6.65 -0.76
C CYS A 145 -7.57 -6.36 -0.31
N PHE A 146 -7.16 -6.90 0.84
CA PHE A 146 -5.80 -6.82 1.38
C PHE A 146 -4.77 -7.39 0.40
N ALA A 147 -4.98 -8.62 -0.07
CA ALA A 147 -4.05 -9.29 -0.98
C ALA A 147 -4.01 -8.64 -2.37
N ILE A 148 -5.17 -8.26 -2.92
CA ILE A 148 -5.26 -7.64 -4.26
C ILE A 148 -4.62 -6.25 -4.26
N SER A 149 -4.94 -5.41 -3.26
CA SER A 149 -4.34 -4.07 -3.15
C SER A 149 -2.82 -4.13 -2.99
N LEU A 150 -2.32 -5.06 -2.16
CA LEU A 150 -0.87 -5.29 -1.99
C LEU A 150 -0.20 -5.77 -3.28
N PHE A 151 -0.85 -6.66 -4.02
CA PHE A 151 -0.34 -7.14 -5.29
C PHE A 151 -0.21 -6.00 -6.31
N ILE A 152 -1.24 -5.17 -6.46
CA ILE A 152 -1.20 -4.03 -7.38
C ILE A 152 -0.15 -3.01 -6.93
N ALA A 153 -0.05 -2.74 -5.62
CA ALA A 153 0.99 -1.87 -5.06
C ALA A 153 2.40 -2.36 -5.40
N MET A 154 2.66 -3.65 -5.23
CA MET A 154 3.94 -4.29 -5.56
C MET A 154 4.27 -4.20 -7.05
N ILE A 155 3.29 -4.45 -7.92
CA ILE A 155 3.48 -4.32 -9.38
C ILE A 155 3.81 -2.88 -9.79
N PHE A 156 3.10 -1.89 -9.26
CA PHE A 156 3.39 -0.48 -9.55
C PHE A 156 4.78 -0.07 -9.05
N SER A 157 5.17 -0.52 -7.87
CA SER A 157 6.50 -0.29 -7.31
C SER A 157 7.60 -0.92 -8.19
N PHE A 158 7.40 -2.16 -8.64
CA PHE A 158 8.32 -2.84 -9.56
C PHE A 158 8.41 -2.18 -10.93
N ILE A 159 7.29 -1.69 -11.48
CA ILE A 159 7.27 -0.95 -12.74
C ILE A 159 8.03 0.37 -12.59
N ALA A 160 7.88 1.08 -11.47
CA ALA A 160 8.63 2.30 -11.19
C ALA A 160 10.15 2.04 -11.18
N ASP A 161 10.60 0.98 -10.50
CA ASP A 161 12.00 0.56 -10.48
C ASP A 161 12.51 0.24 -11.90
N GLY A 162 11.71 -0.47 -12.70
CA GLY A 162 12.04 -0.83 -14.08
C GLY A 162 12.16 0.39 -15.01
N ILE A 163 11.21 1.34 -14.93
CA ILE A 163 11.25 2.58 -15.72
C ILE A 163 12.49 3.38 -15.35
N PHE A 164 12.76 3.55 -14.06
CA PHE A 164 13.96 4.25 -13.60
C PHE A 164 15.23 3.57 -14.10
N PHE A 165 15.36 2.25 -13.92
CA PHE A 165 16.54 1.50 -14.32
C PHE A 165 16.81 1.60 -15.83
N LEU A 166 15.76 1.50 -16.66
CA LEU A 166 15.89 1.66 -18.11
C LEU A 166 16.25 3.10 -18.49
N ALA A 167 15.63 4.09 -17.83
CA ALA A 167 15.93 5.50 -18.06
C ALA A 167 17.37 5.84 -17.65
N ALA A 168 17.85 5.37 -16.50
CA ALA A 168 19.20 5.63 -15.99
C ALA A 168 20.30 4.95 -16.83
N ASN A 169 20.01 3.82 -17.48
CA ASN A 169 20.95 3.13 -18.37
C ASN A 169 20.91 3.65 -19.82
N ARG A 170 19.96 4.51 -20.16
CA ARG A 170 19.92 5.14 -21.48
C ARG A 170 21.14 6.04 -21.65
N VAL A 171 21.83 5.96 -22.79
CA VAL A 171 23.08 6.70 -23.06
C VAL A 171 22.92 8.21 -22.80
N ASP A 172 21.82 8.80 -23.25
CA ASP A 172 21.52 10.23 -23.09
C ASP A 172 21.41 10.68 -21.61
N ASN A 173 21.05 9.75 -20.73
CA ASN A 173 20.86 10.01 -19.29
C ASN A 173 22.02 9.48 -18.44
N ARG A 174 22.78 8.50 -18.95
CA ARG A 174 23.93 7.92 -18.24
C ARG A 174 25.14 8.85 -18.30
N PHE A 175 25.27 9.63 -19.36
CA PHE A 175 26.44 10.49 -19.57
C PHE A 175 26.03 11.95 -19.62
N VAL A 176 26.57 12.75 -18.70
CA VAL A 176 26.48 14.21 -18.74
C VAL A 176 27.67 14.74 -19.50
N GLN A 177 27.43 15.53 -20.54
CA GLN A 177 28.49 16.23 -21.26
C GLN A 177 28.82 17.51 -20.48
N GLY A 178 30.06 17.61 -19.99
CA GLY A 178 30.65 18.84 -19.46
C GLY A 178 31.46 19.56 -20.54
N MET A 179 32.03 20.72 -20.18
CA MET A 179 32.77 21.58 -21.13
C MET A 179 34.03 20.90 -21.69
N VAL A 180 34.69 20.03 -20.91
CA VAL A 180 35.99 19.44 -21.26
C VAL A 180 35.93 17.90 -21.33
N GLY A 181 34.80 17.29 -20.98
CA GLY A 181 34.66 15.83 -20.97
C GLY A 181 33.25 15.34 -20.70
N THR A 182 33.08 14.02 -20.71
CA THR A 182 31.81 13.36 -20.36
C THR A 182 31.93 12.69 -18.99
N TYR A 183 30.93 12.91 -18.15
CA TYR A 183 30.83 12.37 -16.81
C TYR A 183 29.77 11.29 -16.76
N GLU A 184 30.11 10.15 -16.18
CA GLU A 184 29.17 9.05 -15.98
C GLU A 184 28.34 9.30 -14.71
N GLN A 185 27.02 9.26 -14.84
CA GLN A 185 26.10 9.27 -13.73
C GLN A 185 26.02 7.89 -13.10
N SER A 186 26.24 7.83 -11.78
CA SER A 186 26.08 6.63 -10.99
C SER A 186 24.67 6.56 -10.40
N ILE A 187 24.16 5.34 -10.19
CA ILE A 187 22.90 5.13 -9.48
C ILE A 187 23.13 5.42 -8.00
N GLY A 188 22.34 6.33 -7.44
CA GLY A 188 22.47 6.76 -6.05
C GLY A 188 21.68 5.90 -5.06
N TYR A 189 21.87 6.18 -3.77
CA TYR A 189 21.30 5.38 -2.68
C TYR A 189 19.76 5.40 -2.63
N ALA A 190 19.11 6.45 -3.14
CA ALA A 190 17.66 6.60 -3.09
C ALA A 190 16.95 5.48 -3.87
N PHE A 191 17.50 5.10 -5.02
CA PHE A 191 17.01 3.98 -5.81
C PHE A 191 17.08 2.67 -5.02
N TYR A 192 18.20 2.40 -4.34
CA TYR A 192 18.36 1.18 -3.55
C TYR A 192 17.41 1.13 -2.34
N MET A 193 17.14 2.28 -1.71
CA MET A 193 16.14 2.39 -0.64
C MET A 193 14.74 2.07 -1.16
N HIS A 194 14.37 2.62 -2.32
CA HIS A 194 13.09 2.31 -2.96
C HIS A 194 12.99 0.83 -3.34
N LEU A 195 14.02 0.27 -3.99
CA LEU A 195 14.11 -1.14 -4.37
C LEU A 195 14.00 -2.08 -3.16
N LEU A 196 14.63 -1.73 -2.03
CA LEU A 196 14.50 -2.49 -0.79
C LEU A 196 13.05 -2.44 -0.27
N GLY A 197 12.39 -1.30 -0.38
CA GLY A 197 10.96 -1.16 -0.10
C GLY A 197 10.09 -2.06 -0.99
N THR A 198 10.38 -2.12 -2.30
CA THR A 198 9.74 -3.04 -3.26
C THR A 198 9.91 -4.50 -2.84
N LEU A 199 11.11 -4.90 -2.39
CA LEU A 199 11.37 -6.24 -1.87
C LEU A 199 10.57 -6.52 -0.59
N CYS A 200 10.43 -5.54 0.31
CA CYS A 200 9.54 -5.67 1.47
C CYS A 200 8.09 -5.92 1.06
N PHE A 201 7.57 -5.23 0.04
CA PHE A 201 6.23 -5.51 -0.50
C PHE A 201 6.12 -6.90 -1.10
N LEU A 202 7.14 -7.38 -1.80
CA LEU A 202 7.18 -8.75 -2.34
C LEU A 202 7.09 -9.80 -1.23
N PHE A 203 7.92 -9.68 -0.18
CA PHE A 203 7.89 -10.62 0.94
C PHE A 203 6.58 -10.53 1.73
N ALA A 204 6.04 -9.33 1.91
CA ALA A 204 4.73 -9.13 2.53
C ALA A 204 3.63 -9.83 1.74
N PHE A 205 3.67 -9.76 0.40
CA PHE A 205 2.71 -10.40 -0.49
C PHE A 205 2.79 -11.93 -0.40
N ILE A 206 3.98 -12.52 -0.33
CA ILE A 206 4.15 -13.97 -0.11
C ILE A 206 3.54 -14.40 1.24
N CYS A 207 3.73 -13.61 2.30
CA CYS A 207 3.11 -13.85 3.60
C CYS A 207 1.57 -13.72 3.54
N ALA A 208 1.05 -12.76 2.78
CA ALA A 208 -0.38 -12.58 2.56
C ALA A 208 -0.98 -13.78 1.81
N MET A 209 -0.33 -14.24 0.74
CA MET A 209 -0.75 -15.40 -0.06
C MET A 209 -0.78 -16.68 0.77
N THR A 210 0.25 -16.95 1.57
CA THR A 210 0.31 -18.14 2.44
C THR A 210 -0.78 -18.12 3.52
N THR A 211 -1.08 -16.93 4.07
CA THR A 211 -2.17 -16.73 5.03
C THR A 211 -3.53 -17.05 4.39
N THR A 212 -3.80 -16.50 3.20
CA THR A 212 -5.05 -16.75 2.45
C THR A 212 -5.19 -18.21 2.05
N TYR A 213 -4.11 -18.84 1.56
CA TYR A 213 -4.12 -20.26 1.21
C TYR A 213 -4.50 -21.15 2.40
N LYS A 214 -3.87 -20.92 3.57
CA LYS A 214 -4.20 -21.66 4.81
C LYS A 214 -5.63 -21.42 5.28
N PHE A 215 -6.19 -20.24 5.01
CA PHE A 215 -7.60 -19.94 5.31
C PHE A 215 -8.55 -20.78 4.45
N ILE A 216 -8.23 -20.96 3.17
CA ILE A 216 -9.03 -21.77 2.23
C ILE A 216 -8.88 -23.26 2.53
N SER A 217 -7.64 -23.78 2.65
CA SER A 217 -7.40 -25.22 2.83
C SER A 217 -7.98 -25.77 4.15
N GLY A 218 -7.92 -25.01 5.24
CA GLY A 218 -8.50 -25.43 6.53
C GLY A 218 -10.04 -25.52 6.50
N SER A 219 -10.70 -24.83 5.57
CA SER A 219 -12.15 -24.93 5.37
C SER A 219 -12.57 -26.21 4.66
N GLU A 220 -11.71 -26.77 3.81
CA GLU A 220 -11.97 -28.04 3.10
C GLU A 220 -11.84 -29.25 4.03
N GLU A 221 -10.82 -29.27 4.88
CA GLU A 221 -10.55 -30.36 5.82
C GLU A 221 -11.64 -30.47 6.91
N SER A 222 -12.15 -29.34 7.36
CA SER A 222 -13.28 -29.27 8.31
C SER A 222 -14.62 -29.65 7.67
N ARG A 223 -14.86 -29.31 6.40
CA ARG A 223 -16.01 -29.81 5.62
C ARG A 223 -15.96 -31.33 5.44
N SER A 224 -14.80 -31.87 5.06
CA SER A 224 -14.62 -33.31 4.87
C SER A 224 -14.84 -34.10 6.16
N SER A 225 -14.35 -33.61 7.30
CA SER A 225 -14.60 -34.25 8.61
C SER A 225 -16.08 -34.19 9.03
N SER A 226 -16.78 -33.11 8.69
CA SER A 226 -18.22 -32.95 8.98
C SER A 226 -19.07 -33.92 8.14
N ASP A 227 -18.74 -34.10 6.86
CA ASP A 227 -19.40 -35.07 5.98
C ASP A 227 -19.14 -36.52 6.40
N LEU A 228 -17.96 -36.82 6.94
CA LEU A 228 -17.65 -38.15 7.48
C LEU A 228 -18.45 -38.44 8.76
N HIS A 229 -18.67 -37.44 9.61
CA HIS A 229 -19.44 -37.60 10.85
C HIS A 229 -20.96 -37.65 10.60
N PHE A 230 -21.46 -37.04 9.52
CA PHE A 230 -22.88 -37.15 9.11
C PHE A 230 -23.22 -38.52 8.50
N ARG A 231 -22.24 -39.21 7.88
CA ARG A 231 -22.40 -40.58 7.36
C ARG A 231 -22.39 -41.69 8.42
N GLY A 232 -22.16 -41.34 9.69
CA GLY A 232 -22.04 -42.29 10.81
C GLY A 232 -23.29 -42.47 11.68
N VAL A 233 -24.48 -42.00 11.26
CA VAL A 233 -25.72 -42.27 12.01
C VAL A 233 -26.21 -43.68 11.66
N PRO A 234 -26.25 -44.64 12.59
CA PRO A 234 -26.82 -45.95 12.31
C PRO A 234 -28.32 -45.80 12.08
N MET A 235 -28.78 -46.20 10.88
CA MET A 235 -30.19 -46.38 10.58
C MET A 235 -30.76 -47.45 11.52
N VAL A 236 -31.60 -47.04 12.47
CA VAL A 236 -32.45 -47.96 13.23
C VAL A 236 -33.43 -48.59 12.25
N ARG A 237 -33.23 -49.87 11.97
CA ARG A 237 -34.09 -50.72 11.16
C ARG A 237 -35.40 -50.95 11.92
N GLU A 238 -36.47 -50.26 11.55
CA GLU A 238 -37.82 -50.64 11.99
C GLU A 238 -38.17 -52.00 11.38
N GLU A 239 -38.47 -52.99 12.24
CA GLU A 239 -39.11 -54.24 11.82
C GLU A 239 -40.64 -54.04 11.69
N PRO A 240 -41.29 -54.70 10.73
CA PRO A 240 -42.74 -54.61 10.57
C PRO A 240 -43.43 -55.53 11.58
N LEU A 241 -44.12 -54.94 12.56
CA LEU A 241 -44.96 -55.67 13.52
C LEU A 241 -46.31 -56.03 12.88
N LEU A 242 -46.49 -57.33 12.70
CA LEU A 242 -47.69 -58.04 12.26
C LEU A 242 -48.75 -58.08 13.39
N ASP A 243 -49.99 -57.72 13.04
CA ASP A 243 -51.31 -57.96 13.65
C ASP A 243 -51.44 -58.29 15.15
N LYS A 244 -52.34 -57.54 15.84
CA LYS A 244 -53.35 -58.06 16.79
C LYS A 244 -54.37 -56.96 17.20
N PRO A 245 -55.57 -57.32 17.69
CA PRO A 245 -56.84 -56.63 17.38
C PRO A 245 -57.37 -55.75 18.52
N TYR A 246 -58.22 -54.78 18.16
CA TYR A 246 -59.04 -53.95 19.06
C TYR A 246 -60.02 -54.79 19.90
N PRO A 247 -60.36 -54.34 21.14
CA PRO A 247 -61.66 -53.68 21.39
C PRO A 247 -61.63 -52.67 22.59
N PRO A 248 -62.78 -52.19 23.13
CA PRO A 248 -63.79 -51.34 22.51
C PRO A 248 -64.02 -50.00 23.28
N TYR A 249 -64.86 -49.17 22.67
CA TYR A 249 -65.41 -47.88 23.11
C TYR A 249 -65.97 -47.84 24.55
N SER A 250 -65.77 -46.74 25.28
CA SER A 250 -66.77 -46.20 26.20
C SER A 250 -66.65 -44.68 26.37
N SER A 251 -67.83 -44.06 26.47
CA SER A 251 -68.19 -42.65 26.37
C SER A 251 -68.37 -41.98 27.73
N GLN A 252 -68.10 -40.66 27.83
CA GLN A 252 -68.75 -39.63 28.69
C GLN A 252 -67.79 -38.43 28.86
N GLN A 253 -68.16 -37.15 29.00
CA GLN A 253 -69.37 -36.38 28.76
C GLN A 253 -68.97 -34.88 28.87
N ILE A 254 -69.75 -34.02 28.24
CA ILE A 254 -69.59 -32.55 28.12
C ILE A 254 -69.85 -31.84 29.47
N HIS A 255 -69.09 -30.78 29.77
CA HIS A 255 -69.52 -29.72 30.69
C HIS A 255 -69.17 -28.31 30.18
N TYR A 256 -70.15 -27.41 30.23
CA TYR A 256 -70.16 -26.04 29.70
C TYR A 256 -70.43 -25.03 30.85
N GLY A 257 -69.86 -23.83 30.75
CA GLY A 257 -70.24 -22.60 31.47
C GLY A 257 -69.32 -22.23 32.65
N SER A 258 -68.94 -20.98 32.95
CA SER A 258 -69.32 -19.65 32.43
C SER A 258 -68.45 -18.54 33.09
N GLN A 259 -68.11 -17.47 32.33
CA GLN A 259 -67.94 -16.02 32.67
C GLN A 259 -67.10 -15.59 33.91
N GLN A 260 -66.30 -14.49 33.93
CA GLN A 260 -66.71 -13.10 33.63
C GLN A 260 -65.52 -12.08 33.70
N GLY A 261 -65.48 -11.12 32.74
CA GLY A 261 -65.07 -9.70 32.89
C GLY A 261 -63.57 -9.32 32.90
N SER A 262 -63.10 -8.17 32.37
CA SER A 262 -63.74 -6.99 31.80
C SER A 262 -62.73 -6.20 30.92
N TYR A 263 -63.23 -5.46 29.93
CA TYR A 263 -62.48 -4.79 28.85
C TYR A 263 -62.41 -3.26 29.04
N ARG A 264 -61.35 -2.66 28.44
CA ARG A 264 -61.22 -1.30 27.85
C ARG A 264 -60.98 -0.07 28.77
N PRO A 265 -60.56 1.10 28.23
CA PRO A 265 -59.67 1.39 27.07
C PRO A 265 -58.65 2.55 27.32
N SER A 266 -57.77 2.82 26.34
CA SER A 266 -56.96 4.04 26.19
C SER A 266 -57.79 5.33 26.07
N PRO A 267 -57.12 6.50 26.16
CA PRO A 267 -57.22 7.45 25.04
C PRO A 267 -55.90 8.18 24.67
N ALA A 268 -55.79 8.50 23.37
CA ALA A 268 -54.97 9.59 22.81
C ALA A 268 -55.65 10.96 23.14
N SER A 269 -55.09 12.16 23.07
CA SER A 269 -54.15 12.82 22.15
C SER A 269 -53.89 14.29 22.63
N ALA A 270 -53.00 15.01 21.92
CA ALA A 270 -52.85 16.49 21.77
C ALA A 270 -51.58 17.13 22.42
N TYR A 271 -50.57 17.59 21.63
CA TYR A 271 -50.36 18.93 21.01
C TYR A 271 -49.80 19.96 22.04
N ARG A 272 -48.65 20.65 21.98
CA ARG A 272 -47.88 21.40 20.93
C ARG A 272 -46.46 21.82 21.48
N PRO A 273 -45.59 22.61 20.79
CA PRO A 273 -44.12 22.55 20.90
C PRO A 273 -43.50 23.80 21.56
N THR A 274 -42.18 23.84 21.73
CA THR A 274 -41.46 25.09 22.00
C THR A 274 -40.06 25.06 21.39
N TYR A 275 -39.80 25.99 20.47
CA TYR A 275 -38.48 26.36 19.97
C TYR A 275 -37.71 27.14 21.05
N ARG A 276 -36.39 26.98 21.11
CA ARG A 276 -35.50 28.02 21.61
C ARG A 276 -34.15 27.96 20.90
N GLU A 277 -33.91 28.94 20.03
CA GLU A 277 -32.59 29.40 19.62
C GLU A 277 -31.87 30.03 20.82
N THR A 278 -30.55 29.88 20.89
CA THR A 278 -29.64 30.97 21.27
C THR A 278 -28.27 30.71 20.66
N SER A 279 -27.89 31.59 19.75
CA SER A 279 -26.52 31.87 19.34
C SER A 279 -25.82 32.71 20.41
N ALA A 280 -24.52 32.49 20.57
CA ALA A 280 -23.49 33.50 20.85
C ALA A 280 -22.19 33.00 20.22
#